data_AF-A0A7X7GTK8-F1
#
_entry.id   AF-A0A7X7GTK8-F1
#
_cell.length_a   1.000
_cell.length_b   1.000
_cell.length_c   1.000
_cell.angle_alpha   90.00
_cell.angle_beta   90.00
_cell.angle_gamma   90.00
#
_symmetry.space_group_name_H-M   'P 1'
#
loop_
_entity.id
_entity.type
_entity.pdbx_description
1 polymer ?
#
loop_
_entity_poly.entity_id
_entity_poly.type
_entity_poly.pdbx_seq_one_letter_code
_entity_poly.pdbx_strand_id
1 'polypeptide(L)'
;MTSRLFASLALVGIVAVACGKKEDLQGSCTGNCSASGGEMNVPGDPGNGSSTGGAQNDTPAGECAKPADEEVSAAPEGATAQLQGDDSIEVTLRTNHLGYAAEGTKRAVVAASGSLSSFQIIRASDQSVRYEGELTSLGSFDAWGSSQQHYVADFTTLREDGTFQLLVNGQTSEEFRIGARIHFDATFTDVLGFFNGSRADEADVWAADAAIPKEDSGGSYDVRGGWYDASGDISKYLSHLSYANFMNPQQIPLTAWALAWVHDEAGELLAAKGLKSQVQEEALWGADYLVRVLDPDGYFYINVFDTWTGELDQRSICAFRDSEGTKLWEYQAAFREGGGMSIAALARIASWSASGSFSAGEYLAAAERGFAHLQQHNTSYCDDGKENVIDDYTALMAASELFAATQKDEYLTAARSRASALRSRLHSAGYFIADDGSRPFWHAADAGLPVVALVRYAEVETDAEERRNALDTVERHLDYLLDVTSEVTNPYGYARQHVNTGGGVRTSFFIPHDNETGYWWQGESARLGSLATAALLGGRAVASADGCPGKASREQVTYAIDQIDWILGKNPLDMSFLQGTGRNHPPAYCSHKAQHSTLDGGISNGITGSET
;
A
#
# COMPACT_ATOMS: atom_id res chain seq x y z
N MET A 1 10.17 -6.90 25.73
CA MET A 1 8.71 -7.11 25.54
C MET A 1 8.17 -5.77 25.10
N THR A 2 8.44 -5.36 23.86
CA THR A 2 8.29 -3.96 23.45
C THR A 2 8.26 -3.84 21.92
N SER A 3 7.58 -2.80 21.43
CA SER A 3 7.48 -2.32 20.03
C SER A 3 6.93 -3.29 18.97
N ARG A 4 5.65 -3.13 18.61
CA ARG A 4 4.97 -3.75 17.44
C ARG A 4 3.68 -3.01 17.03
N LEU A 5 3.67 -2.22 15.93
CA LEU A 5 2.57 -2.08 14.94
C LEU A 5 2.78 -0.95 13.90
N PHE A 6 2.67 -1.21 12.57
CA PHE A 6 2.60 -0.14 11.53
C PHE A 6 1.52 -0.30 10.44
N ALA A 7 0.54 -1.18 10.64
CA ALA A 7 -0.11 -1.85 9.51
C ALA A 7 -1.30 -1.14 8.79
N SER A 8 -1.90 -0.07 9.33
CA SER A 8 -3.19 0.46 8.80
C SER A 8 -3.12 1.23 7.47
N LEU A 9 -1.92 1.51 6.95
CA LEU A 9 -1.71 2.34 5.76
C LEU A 9 -1.90 1.59 4.42
N ALA A 10 -1.83 0.26 4.48
CA ALA A 10 -1.92 -0.66 3.34
C ALA A 10 -3.20 -0.51 2.50
N LEU A 11 -4.37 -0.41 3.16
CA LEU A 11 -5.65 -0.60 2.48
C LEU A 11 -6.15 0.65 1.76
N VAL A 12 -5.80 1.84 2.27
CA VAL A 12 -6.24 3.14 1.75
C VAL A 12 -5.88 3.25 0.27
N GLY A 13 -4.61 3.00 -0.10
CA GLY A 13 -4.17 2.96 -1.50
C GLY A 13 -4.94 1.95 -2.36
N ILE A 14 -4.95 0.69 -1.95
CA ILE A 14 -5.45 -0.44 -2.76
C ILE A 14 -6.94 -0.33 -3.09
N VAL A 15 -7.69 0.22 -2.14
CA VAL A 15 -9.14 0.37 -2.23
C VAL A 15 -9.54 1.31 -3.39
N ALA A 16 -8.78 2.37 -3.70
CA ALA A 16 -8.98 3.19 -4.90
C ALA A 16 -8.48 2.51 -6.19
N VAL A 17 -7.36 1.80 -6.08
CA VAL A 17 -6.57 1.27 -7.19
C VAL A 17 -7.29 0.15 -7.97
N ALA A 18 -8.29 -0.51 -7.37
CA ALA A 18 -9.08 -1.57 -8.02
C ALA A 18 -10.21 -1.07 -8.94
N CYS A 19 -10.38 0.24 -9.15
CA CYS A 19 -11.41 0.79 -10.03
C CYS A 19 -10.80 1.41 -11.31
N GLY A 20 -11.10 0.79 -12.45
CA GLY A 20 -10.68 1.29 -13.76
C GLY A 20 -11.32 2.64 -14.11
N LYS A 21 -10.60 3.45 -14.90
CA LYS A 21 -11.13 4.72 -15.43
C LYS A 21 -12.29 4.47 -16.41
N LYS A 22 -13.09 5.52 -16.55
CA LYS A 22 -14.43 5.71 -17.15
C LYS A 22 -14.80 5.05 -18.50
N GLU A 23 -13.89 4.36 -19.19
CA GLU A 23 -14.05 4.07 -20.63
C GLU A 23 -14.81 2.77 -20.95
N ASP A 24 -14.88 1.80 -20.03
CA ASP A 24 -15.49 0.47 -20.27
C ASP A 24 -16.99 0.35 -19.90
N LEU A 25 -17.73 1.46 -19.71
CA LEU A 25 -19.12 1.45 -19.19
C LEU A 25 -20.23 1.81 -20.22
N GLN A 26 -19.99 1.69 -21.53
CA GLN A 26 -21.06 1.79 -22.55
C GLN A 26 -21.47 0.43 -23.11
N GLY A 27 -22.31 -0.30 -22.35
CA GLY A 27 -22.87 -1.61 -22.72
C GLY A 27 -24.40 -1.66 -22.63
N SER A 28 -25.07 -1.12 -23.65
CA SER A 28 -26.50 -1.30 -24.01
C SER A 28 -27.52 -1.76 -22.94
N CYS A 29 -28.31 -0.82 -22.42
CA CYS A 29 -29.71 -1.10 -22.03
C CYS A 29 -30.63 -0.80 -23.23
N THR A 30 -31.16 -1.83 -23.89
CA THR A 30 -32.14 -1.68 -24.96
C THR A 30 -33.52 -1.35 -24.40
N GLY A 31 -33.99 -0.11 -24.61
CA GLY A 31 -35.33 0.35 -24.20
C GLY A 31 -35.96 1.24 -25.27
N ASN A 32 -37.01 0.73 -25.93
CA ASN A 32 -37.75 1.46 -26.97
C ASN A 32 -38.39 2.75 -26.43
N CYS A 33 -38.08 3.89 -27.05
CA CYS A 33 -38.97 5.05 -27.08
C CYS A 33 -38.86 5.77 -28.42
N SER A 34 -39.95 5.75 -29.19
CA SER A 34 -40.06 6.38 -30.51
C SER A 34 -40.42 7.86 -30.41
N ALA A 35 -39.65 8.74 -31.06
CA ALA A 35 -40.15 10.03 -31.54
C ALA A 35 -39.34 10.59 -32.72
N SER A 36 -40.02 10.69 -33.85
CA SER A 36 -39.75 11.50 -35.06
C SER A 36 -38.76 12.68 -35.00
N GLY A 37 -38.01 12.86 -36.10
CA GLY A 37 -37.91 14.19 -36.74
C GLY A 37 -36.58 14.55 -37.41
N GLY A 38 -36.63 14.86 -38.72
CA GLY A 38 -35.68 15.78 -39.38
C GLY A 38 -34.64 15.15 -40.31
N GLU A 39 -34.96 15.08 -41.60
CA GLU A 39 -33.96 14.98 -42.69
C GLU A 39 -33.24 16.33 -42.88
N MET A 40 -31.98 16.35 -43.37
CA MET A 40 -31.56 17.27 -44.46
C MET A 40 -30.18 16.97 -45.07
N ASN A 41 -29.97 17.45 -46.32
CA ASN A 41 -29.04 16.92 -47.32
C ASN A 41 -28.56 18.03 -48.32
N VAL A 42 -27.40 18.02 -49.00
CA VAL A 42 -26.38 16.95 -49.16
C VAL A 42 -24.88 17.40 -49.05
N PRO A 43 -24.23 18.13 -49.99
CA PRO A 43 -23.06 17.48 -50.65
C PRO A 43 -21.71 18.23 -50.78
N GLY A 44 -20.64 17.42 -50.88
CA GLY A 44 -19.51 17.54 -51.85
C GLY A 44 -18.46 18.66 -51.64
N ASP A 45 -17.26 18.62 -52.22
CA ASP A 45 -16.49 17.57 -52.94
C ASP A 45 -14.97 17.94 -52.83
N PRO A 46 -13.99 17.57 -53.71
CA PRO A 46 -12.79 16.86 -53.26
C PRO A 46 -11.47 17.66 -53.35
N GLY A 47 -10.38 17.11 -52.81
CA GLY A 47 -9.03 17.71 -52.90
C GLY A 47 -7.89 16.71 -52.73
N ASN A 48 -7.42 16.12 -53.84
CA ASN A 48 -6.30 15.17 -53.87
C ASN A 48 -4.94 15.92 -53.86
N GLY A 49 -3.94 15.42 -53.10
CA GLY A 49 -2.67 16.14 -52.88
C GLY A 49 -1.47 15.23 -52.55
N SER A 50 -0.66 14.98 -53.58
CA SER A 50 0.54 14.14 -53.66
C SER A 50 1.51 14.06 -52.45
N SER A 51 2.13 12.89 -52.35
CA SER A 51 3.26 12.51 -51.50
C SER A 51 4.57 13.29 -51.70
N THR A 52 5.35 13.42 -50.61
CA THR A 52 6.82 13.28 -50.59
C THR A 52 7.24 12.62 -49.29
N GLY A 53 8.07 11.57 -49.35
CA GLY A 53 8.44 10.79 -48.17
C GLY A 53 9.56 11.41 -47.34
N GLY A 54 9.49 11.19 -46.02
CA GLY A 54 10.61 11.30 -45.08
C GLY A 54 10.71 9.99 -44.31
N ALA A 55 11.92 9.47 -44.10
CA ALA A 55 12.12 8.19 -43.45
C ALA A 55 11.72 8.25 -41.97
N GLN A 56 10.78 7.39 -41.56
CA GLN A 56 10.52 7.12 -40.15
C GLN A 56 11.49 6.03 -39.68
N ASN A 57 12.17 6.28 -38.56
CA ASN A 57 12.75 5.22 -37.76
C ASN A 57 11.59 4.56 -36.99
N ASP A 58 11.01 3.52 -37.57
CA ASP A 58 10.01 2.70 -36.88
C ASP A 58 10.71 1.83 -35.83
N THR A 59 10.90 2.38 -34.64
CA THR A 59 10.94 1.54 -33.42
C THR A 59 9.57 0.87 -33.33
N PRO A 60 9.47 -0.47 -33.22
CA PRO A 60 8.18 -1.12 -33.06
C PRO A 60 7.55 -0.62 -31.76
N ALA A 61 6.42 0.08 -31.86
CA ALA A 61 5.51 0.20 -30.72
C ALA A 61 5.09 -1.23 -30.37
N GLY A 62 5.20 -1.61 -29.09
CA GLY A 62 4.79 -2.93 -28.65
C GLY A 62 3.32 -3.13 -29.02
N GLU A 63 2.99 -4.22 -29.73
CA GLU A 63 1.60 -4.61 -29.88
C GLU A 63 1.07 -4.89 -28.46
N CYS A 64 0.15 -4.04 -27.97
CA CYS A 64 -0.51 -4.29 -26.70
C CYS A 64 -1.07 -5.70 -26.72
N ALA A 65 -0.52 -6.57 -25.87
CA ALA A 65 -0.98 -7.94 -25.73
C ALA A 65 -2.47 -7.88 -25.41
N LYS A 66 -3.31 -8.27 -26.39
CA LYS A 66 -4.72 -8.46 -26.12
C LYS A 66 -4.82 -9.48 -24.98
N PRO A 67 -5.64 -9.25 -23.95
CA PRO A 67 -5.93 -10.32 -23.01
C PRO A 67 -6.39 -11.51 -23.86
N ALA A 68 -5.75 -12.66 -23.67
CA ALA A 68 -6.21 -13.87 -24.32
C ALA A 68 -7.66 -14.08 -23.89
N ASP A 69 -8.55 -14.32 -24.85
CA ASP A 69 -9.91 -14.77 -24.58
C ASP A 69 -9.82 -16.18 -24.00
N GLU A 70 -9.48 -16.28 -22.70
CA GLU A 70 -9.58 -17.52 -21.94
C GLU A 70 -11.05 -17.93 -21.94
N GLU A 71 -11.34 -19.10 -22.52
CA GLU A 71 -12.71 -19.64 -22.54
C GLU A 71 -13.24 -19.69 -21.10
N VAL A 72 -14.42 -19.10 -20.90
CA VAL A 72 -15.09 -19.12 -19.60
C VAL A 72 -15.49 -20.55 -19.30
N SER A 73 -14.68 -21.24 -18.48
CA SER A 73 -14.99 -22.55 -17.91
C SER A 73 -16.19 -22.43 -16.97
N ALA A 74 -17.38 -22.41 -17.54
CA ALA A 74 -18.62 -22.63 -16.80
C ALA A 74 -18.73 -24.13 -16.51
N ALA A 75 -19.13 -24.48 -15.28
CA ALA A 75 -19.42 -25.87 -14.95
C ALA A 75 -20.49 -26.45 -15.92
N PRO A 76 -20.36 -27.71 -16.37
CA PRO A 76 -21.36 -28.34 -17.24
C PRO A 76 -22.77 -28.29 -16.64
N GLU A 77 -23.79 -28.05 -17.47
CA GLU A 77 -25.19 -28.07 -17.00
C GLU A 77 -25.51 -29.42 -16.35
N GLY A 78 -25.78 -29.41 -15.04
CA GLY A 78 -26.07 -30.61 -14.25
C GLY A 78 -24.89 -31.19 -13.47
N ALA A 79 -23.73 -30.51 -13.42
CA ALA A 79 -22.62 -30.91 -12.55
C ALA A 79 -23.03 -30.95 -11.07
N THR A 80 -22.82 -32.11 -10.43
CA THR A 80 -23.13 -32.34 -9.01
C THR A 80 -21.88 -32.14 -8.14
N ALA A 81 -22.04 -31.49 -6.98
CA ALA A 81 -20.97 -31.29 -6.03
C ALA A 81 -20.40 -32.65 -5.55
N GLN A 82 -19.08 -32.83 -5.65
CA GLN A 82 -18.37 -34.03 -5.25
C GLN A 82 -18.09 -34.02 -3.75
N LEU A 83 -19.16 -34.21 -2.96
CA LEU A 83 -19.16 -34.20 -1.49
C LEU A 83 -18.63 -35.51 -0.86
N GLN A 84 -17.98 -36.38 -1.64
CA GLN A 84 -17.28 -37.57 -1.17
C GLN A 84 -15.84 -37.54 -1.69
N GLY A 85 -14.88 -37.72 -0.78
CA GLY A 85 -13.46 -37.78 -1.08
C GLY A 85 -12.78 -38.97 -0.43
N ASP A 86 -11.45 -39.00 -0.50
CA ASP A 86 -10.61 -39.92 0.26
C ASP A 86 -10.35 -39.34 1.66
N ASP A 87 -11.04 -39.88 2.67
CA ASP A 87 -10.90 -39.49 4.08
C ASP A 87 -9.48 -39.69 4.65
N SER A 88 -8.58 -40.39 3.94
CA SER A 88 -7.17 -40.52 4.34
C SER A 88 -6.29 -39.35 3.91
N ILE A 89 -6.80 -38.48 3.04
CA ILE A 89 -6.11 -37.25 2.61
C ILE A 89 -6.61 -36.08 3.47
N GLU A 90 -5.76 -35.64 4.40
CA GLU A 90 -5.95 -34.39 5.13
C GLU A 90 -5.79 -33.23 4.15
N VAL A 91 -6.74 -32.29 4.14
CA VAL A 91 -6.75 -31.13 3.25
C VAL A 91 -6.89 -29.86 4.09
N THR A 92 -6.13 -28.83 3.74
CA THR A 92 -6.22 -27.48 4.29
C THR A 92 -6.54 -26.51 3.16
N LEU A 93 -7.64 -25.80 3.30
CA LEU A 93 -8.13 -24.82 2.32
C LEU A 93 -7.93 -23.41 2.87
N ARG A 94 -7.26 -22.55 2.10
CA ARG A 94 -7.03 -21.14 2.43
C ARG A 94 -7.58 -20.25 1.33
N THR A 95 -8.50 -19.38 1.73
CA THR A 95 -9.20 -18.41 0.88
C THR A 95 -9.06 -17.02 1.49
N ASN A 96 -9.26 -15.97 0.69
CA ASN A 96 -9.55 -14.65 1.23
C ASN A 96 -10.89 -14.73 1.99
N HIS A 97 -10.89 -14.34 3.27
CA HIS A 97 -12.04 -14.44 4.18
C HIS A 97 -13.17 -13.48 3.85
N LEU A 98 -12.89 -12.38 3.15
CA LEU A 98 -13.91 -11.50 2.57
C LEU A 98 -14.38 -12.06 1.22
N GLY A 99 -13.41 -12.45 0.38
CA GLY A 99 -13.62 -12.98 -0.95
C GLY A 99 -12.91 -12.17 -2.03
N TYR A 100 -13.46 -12.15 -3.24
CA TYR A 100 -12.72 -11.74 -4.44
C TYR A 100 -13.49 -10.74 -5.31
N ALA A 101 -12.76 -9.86 -5.99
CA ALA A 101 -13.35 -8.99 -7.00
C ALA A 101 -13.83 -9.82 -8.20
N ALA A 102 -15.04 -9.52 -8.71
CA ALA A 102 -15.57 -10.18 -9.91
C ALA A 102 -14.58 -10.02 -11.09
N GLU A 103 -14.20 -8.79 -11.43
CA GLU A 103 -13.11 -8.51 -12.37
C GLU A 103 -11.76 -8.46 -11.63
N GLY A 104 -11.16 -9.64 -11.44
CA GLY A 104 -9.86 -9.79 -10.78
C GLY A 104 -9.45 -11.25 -10.61
N THR A 105 -8.15 -11.45 -10.31
CA THR A 105 -7.56 -12.77 -10.00
C THR A 105 -8.24 -13.40 -8.79
N LYS A 106 -8.52 -14.71 -8.85
CA LYS A 106 -9.14 -15.47 -7.75
C LYS A 106 -8.41 -16.79 -7.57
N ARG A 107 -7.61 -16.88 -6.52
CA ARG A 107 -6.73 -18.03 -6.27
C ARG A 107 -6.76 -18.42 -4.82
N ALA A 108 -7.20 -19.64 -4.55
CA ALA A 108 -7.13 -20.25 -3.22
C ALA A 108 -5.92 -21.18 -3.13
N VAL A 109 -5.37 -21.34 -1.93
CA VAL A 109 -4.27 -22.25 -1.64
C VAL A 109 -4.83 -23.52 -1.01
N VAL A 110 -4.40 -24.67 -1.52
CA VAL A 110 -4.76 -25.99 -1.02
C VAL A 110 -3.46 -26.67 -0.58
N ALA A 111 -3.39 -27.14 0.66
CA ALA A 111 -2.32 -28.00 1.14
C ALA A 111 -2.89 -29.38 1.49
N ALA A 112 -2.19 -30.47 1.15
CA ALA A 112 -2.68 -31.82 1.37
C ALA A 112 -1.59 -32.82 1.76
N SER A 113 -1.97 -33.86 2.52
CA SER A 113 -1.09 -34.99 2.88
C SER A 113 -0.86 -35.99 1.73
N GLY A 114 -1.67 -35.90 0.68
CA GLY A 114 -1.65 -36.77 -0.49
C GLY A 114 -1.90 -35.99 -1.78
N SER A 115 -1.94 -36.71 -2.89
CA SER A 115 -2.10 -36.10 -4.21
C SER A 115 -3.55 -35.80 -4.57
N LEU A 116 -3.80 -34.57 -5.00
CA LEU A 116 -5.09 -34.06 -5.47
C LEU A 116 -4.99 -33.64 -6.95
N SER A 117 -6.11 -33.65 -7.65
CA SER A 117 -6.20 -33.32 -9.09
C SER A 117 -7.10 -32.14 -9.40
N SER A 118 -8.29 -32.06 -8.81
CA SER A 118 -9.31 -31.07 -9.21
C SER A 118 -10.02 -30.43 -8.02
N PHE A 119 -10.75 -29.36 -8.30
CA PHE A 119 -11.58 -28.63 -7.37
C PHE A 119 -12.87 -28.13 -8.03
N GLN A 120 -13.86 -27.81 -7.19
CA GLN A 120 -15.11 -27.18 -7.61
C GLN A 120 -15.33 -25.89 -6.83
N ILE A 121 -15.96 -24.89 -7.44
CA ILE A 121 -16.56 -23.76 -6.70
C ILE A 121 -18.07 -23.98 -6.69
N ILE A 122 -18.64 -24.09 -5.49
CA ILE A 122 -20.07 -24.33 -5.28
C ILE A 122 -20.75 -23.08 -4.70
N ARG A 123 -21.98 -22.80 -5.11
CA ARG A 123 -22.79 -21.72 -4.53
C ARG A 123 -23.30 -22.13 -3.16
N ALA A 124 -23.08 -21.30 -2.13
CA ALA A 124 -23.41 -21.66 -0.74
C ALA A 124 -24.91 -21.99 -0.54
N SER A 125 -25.80 -21.22 -1.17
CA SER A 125 -27.25 -21.29 -0.94
C SER A 125 -27.96 -22.56 -1.44
N ASP A 126 -27.39 -23.22 -2.45
CA ASP A 126 -28.02 -24.39 -3.10
C ASP A 126 -27.02 -25.54 -3.39
N GLN A 127 -25.74 -25.35 -3.06
CA GLN A 127 -24.63 -26.27 -3.30
C GLN A 127 -24.47 -26.65 -4.78
N SER A 128 -24.99 -25.84 -5.70
CA SER A 128 -24.81 -26.03 -7.14
C SER A 128 -23.37 -25.72 -7.56
N VAL A 129 -22.80 -26.56 -8.42
CA VAL A 129 -21.46 -26.34 -8.98
C VAL A 129 -21.53 -25.20 -9.99
N ARG A 130 -20.67 -24.19 -9.81
CA ARG A 130 -20.60 -22.98 -10.64
C ARG A 130 -19.29 -22.90 -11.42
N TYR A 131 -18.26 -23.59 -10.96
CA TYR A 131 -16.97 -23.73 -11.62
C TYR A 131 -16.36 -25.10 -11.31
N GLU A 132 -15.65 -25.68 -12.28
CA GLU A 132 -14.79 -26.85 -12.12
C GLU A 132 -13.40 -26.52 -12.69
N GLY A 133 -12.34 -26.96 -12.03
CA GLY A 133 -10.97 -26.70 -12.47
C GLY A 133 -9.96 -27.70 -11.91
N GLU A 134 -8.79 -27.75 -12.55
CA GLU A 134 -7.66 -28.57 -12.10
C GLU A 134 -6.80 -27.80 -11.08
N LEU A 135 -6.26 -28.52 -10.10
CA LEU A 135 -5.35 -28.01 -9.08
C LEU A 135 -3.92 -27.95 -9.63
N THR A 136 -3.38 -26.74 -9.75
CA THR A 136 -1.99 -26.54 -10.18
C THR A 136 -1.06 -26.87 -9.01
N SER A 137 -0.37 -28.01 -9.07
CA SER A 137 0.60 -28.40 -8.04
C SER A 137 1.86 -27.52 -8.08
N LEU A 138 2.31 -27.10 -6.91
CA LEU A 138 3.51 -26.27 -6.70
C LEU A 138 4.72 -27.04 -6.16
N GLY A 139 4.59 -28.36 -5.98
CA GLY A 139 5.63 -29.20 -5.35
C GLY A 139 5.65 -29.09 -3.82
N SER A 140 6.83 -29.36 -3.22
CA SER A 140 7.04 -29.20 -1.78
C SER A 140 7.29 -27.74 -1.41
N PHE A 141 6.89 -27.37 -0.20
CA PHE A 141 7.09 -26.04 0.35
C PHE A 141 7.84 -26.12 1.69
N ASP A 142 9.07 -26.61 1.59
CA ASP A 142 9.92 -26.93 2.74
C ASP A 142 10.42 -25.67 3.47
N ALA A 143 10.30 -24.48 2.85
CA ALA A 143 10.79 -23.20 3.38
C ALA A 143 10.17 -22.81 4.74
N TRP A 144 8.93 -23.20 5.01
CA TRP A 144 8.27 -23.03 6.32
C TRP A 144 8.04 -24.40 7.03
N GLY A 145 8.84 -25.41 6.69
CA GLY A 145 8.84 -26.72 7.35
C GLY A 145 7.62 -27.60 7.05
N SER A 146 6.82 -27.28 6.03
CA SER A 146 5.63 -28.08 5.67
C SER A 146 6.00 -29.26 4.79
N SER A 147 5.59 -30.47 5.20
CA SER A 147 5.71 -31.70 4.42
C SER A 147 4.54 -31.96 3.47
N GLN A 148 3.55 -31.04 3.42
CA GLN A 148 2.36 -31.18 2.58
C GLN A 148 2.62 -30.76 1.11
N GLN A 149 1.92 -31.41 0.18
CA GLN A 149 1.86 -30.97 -1.21
C GLN A 149 0.98 -29.72 -1.29
N HIS A 150 1.46 -28.67 -1.95
CA HIS A 150 0.71 -27.42 -2.13
C HIS A 150 0.20 -27.28 -3.56
N TYR A 151 -0.98 -26.69 -3.69
CA TYR A 151 -1.65 -26.43 -4.95
C TYR A 151 -2.31 -25.06 -4.96
N VAL A 152 -2.53 -24.54 -6.17
CA VAL A 152 -3.40 -23.39 -6.44
C VAL A 152 -4.67 -23.86 -7.10
N ALA A 153 -5.81 -23.44 -6.55
CA ALA A 153 -7.10 -23.47 -7.22
C ALA A 153 -7.35 -22.09 -7.86
N ASP A 154 -7.13 -21.96 -9.17
CA ASP A 154 -7.38 -20.71 -9.92
C ASP A 154 -8.77 -20.77 -10.59
N PHE A 155 -9.67 -19.93 -10.09
CA PHE A 155 -11.04 -19.75 -10.60
C PHE A 155 -11.26 -18.31 -11.04
N THR A 156 -10.20 -17.65 -11.52
CA THR A 156 -10.23 -16.25 -11.96
C THR A 156 -11.37 -15.99 -12.95
N THR A 157 -11.59 -16.88 -13.92
CA THR A 157 -12.63 -16.76 -14.96
C THR A 157 -14.07 -16.83 -14.42
N LEU A 158 -14.31 -17.28 -13.18
CA LEU A 158 -15.63 -17.18 -12.54
C LEU A 158 -15.94 -15.72 -12.22
N ARG A 159 -16.92 -15.14 -12.94
CA ARG A 159 -17.38 -13.74 -12.78
C ARG A 159 -18.71 -13.58 -12.03
N GLU A 160 -19.38 -14.68 -11.73
CA GLU A 160 -20.74 -14.66 -11.19
C GLU A 160 -20.81 -14.02 -9.80
N ASP A 161 -21.75 -13.11 -9.62
CA ASP A 161 -22.02 -12.50 -8.32
C ASP A 161 -22.72 -13.51 -7.38
N GLY A 162 -22.13 -13.73 -6.21
CA GLY A 162 -22.71 -14.57 -5.17
C GLY A 162 -21.77 -14.89 -4.01
N THR A 163 -22.26 -15.74 -3.11
CA THR A 163 -21.49 -16.36 -2.02
C THR A 163 -21.24 -17.83 -2.38
N PHE A 164 -20.00 -18.28 -2.18
CA PHE A 164 -19.47 -19.54 -2.67
C PHE A 164 -18.58 -20.22 -1.62
N GLN A 165 -18.30 -21.51 -1.84
CA GLN A 165 -17.30 -22.28 -1.13
C GLN A 165 -16.39 -22.98 -2.15
N LEU A 166 -15.12 -23.17 -1.79
CA LEU A 166 -14.21 -24.05 -2.51
C LEU A 166 -14.43 -25.48 -2.01
N LEU A 167 -14.63 -26.43 -2.92
CA LEU A 167 -14.80 -27.85 -2.62
C LEU A 167 -13.64 -28.65 -3.22
N VAL A 168 -12.93 -29.39 -2.37
CA VAL A 168 -11.79 -30.25 -2.73
C VAL A 168 -11.84 -31.52 -1.88
N ASN A 169 -11.74 -32.70 -2.51
CA ASN A 169 -11.74 -33.99 -1.80
C ASN A 169 -12.90 -34.16 -0.80
N GLY A 170 -14.13 -33.77 -1.18
CA GLY A 170 -15.30 -33.79 -0.30
C GLY A 170 -15.33 -32.73 0.80
N GLN A 171 -14.26 -31.95 1.00
CA GLN A 171 -14.14 -30.93 2.03
C GLN A 171 -14.36 -29.52 1.46
N THR A 172 -15.16 -28.72 2.17
CA THR A 172 -15.48 -27.34 1.79
C THR A 172 -14.65 -26.33 2.57
N SER A 173 -14.25 -25.23 1.93
CA SER A 173 -13.83 -24.03 2.65
C SER A 173 -15.01 -23.39 3.38
N GLU A 174 -14.71 -22.50 4.31
CA GLU A 174 -15.64 -21.45 4.72
C GLU A 174 -16.14 -20.63 3.52
N GLU A 175 -17.28 -19.97 3.70
CA GLU A 175 -17.89 -19.12 2.68
C GLU A 175 -17.01 -17.90 2.33
N PHE A 176 -17.04 -17.51 1.06
CA PHE A 176 -16.48 -16.27 0.55
C PHE A 176 -17.36 -15.68 -0.56
N ARG A 177 -17.23 -14.38 -0.82
CA ARG A 177 -18.08 -13.65 -1.77
C ARG A 177 -17.31 -13.28 -3.04
N ILE A 178 -17.86 -13.51 -4.23
CA ILE A 178 -17.31 -12.96 -5.49
C ILE A 178 -18.22 -11.83 -5.94
N GLY A 179 -17.73 -10.59 -6.00
CA GLY A 179 -18.56 -9.43 -6.35
C GLY A 179 -17.79 -8.20 -6.80
N ALA A 180 -18.48 -7.22 -7.37
CA ALA A 180 -17.86 -5.98 -7.82
C ALA A 180 -17.30 -5.17 -6.64
N ARG A 181 -16.04 -4.72 -6.76
CA ARG A 181 -15.35 -3.82 -5.80
C ARG A 181 -15.41 -4.26 -4.32
N ILE A 182 -15.55 -5.55 -4.03
CA ILE A 182 -15.87 -6.04 -2.68
C ILE A 182 -14.94 -5.50 -1.58
N HIS A 183 -13.64 -5.41 -1.84
CA HIS A 183 -12.66 -4.83 -0.93
C HIS A 183 -13.01 -3.39 -0.52
N PHE A 184 -13.30 -2.49 -1.49
CA PHE A 184 -13.76 -1.12 -1.21
C PHE A 184 -15.08 -1.11 -0.47
N ASP A 185 -16.06 -1.85 -1.01
CA ASP A 185 -17.45 -1.71 -0.59
C ASP A 185 -17.73 -2.31 0.80
N ALA A 186 -16.95 -3.29 1.24
CA ALA A 186 -17.08 -3.93 2.54
C ALA A 186 -16.17 -3.36 3.64
N THR A 187 -14.95 -2.89 3.34
CA THR A 187 -13.94 -2.57 4.38
C THR A 187 -13.72 -1.08 4.63
N PHE A 188 -13.96 -0.21 3.64
CA PHE A 188 -13.44 1.16 3.71
C PHE A 188 -14.12 2.02 4.80
N THR A 189 -15.41 1.79 5.07
CA THR A 189 -16.12 2.47 6.17
C THR A 189 -15.46 2.19 7.51
N ASP A 190 -15.10 0.93 7.76
CA ASP A 190 -14.52 0.51 9.04
C ASP A 190 -13.07 1.01 9.15
N VAL A 191 -12.28 0.93 8.08
CA VAL A 191 -10.91 1.49 8.05
C VAL A 191 -10.91 3.00 8.31
N LEU A 192 -11.86 3.76 7.76
CA LEU A 192 -12.02 5.18 8.06
C LEU A 192 -12.48 5.40 9.52
N GLY A 193 -13.39 4.55 10.00
CA GLY A 193 -13.83 4.53 11.40
C GLY A 193 -12.71 4.23 12.40
N PHE A 194 -11.77 3.35 12.04
CA PHE A 194 -10.54 3.09 12.81
C PHE A 194 -9.73 4.38 12.98
N PHE A 195 -9.34 5.05 11.89
CA PHE A 195 -8.59 6.31 11.99
C PHE A 195 -9.34 7.35 12.83
N ASN A 196 -10.66 7.46 12.68
CA ASN A 196 -11.48 8.36 13.49
C ASN A 196 -11.46 8.01 14.99
N GLY A 197 -11.55 6.72 15.35
CA GLY A 197 -11.47 6.24 16.74
C GLY A 197 -10.04 6.22 17.33
N SER A 198 -9.03 6.29 16.47
CA SER A 198 -7.61 6.37 16.80
C SER A 198 -7.10 7.80 17.01
N ARG A 199 -7.95 8.83 16.86
CA ARG A 199 -7.54 10.23 17.07
C ARG A 199 -7.04 10.46 18.49
N ALA A 200 -5.99 11.30 18.59
CA ALA A 200 -5.46 11.77 19.86
C ALA A 200 -6.24 13.01 20.35
N ASP A 201 -7.53 12.81 20.63
CA ASP A 201 -8.50 13.87 20.97
C ASP A 201 -9.31 13.60 22.25
N GLU A 202 -8.96 12.56 23.01
CA GLU A 202 -9.47 12.35 24.36
C GLU A 202 -9.14 13.54 25.26
N ALA A 203 -10.07 13.94 26.14
CA ALA A 203 -10.06 15.27 26.75
C ALA A 203 -8.85 15.55 27.64
N ASP A 204 -8.25 14.51 28.23
CA ASP A 204 -7.03 14.55 29.04
C ASP A 204 -5.76 14.56 28.17
N VAL A 205 -5.66 13.70 27.16
CA VAL A 205 -4.58 13.74 26.14
C VAL A 205 -4.56 15.08 25.43
N TRP A 206 -5.72 15.58 24.98
CA TRP A 206 -5.86 16.89 24.34
C TRP A 206 -5.48 18.05 25.27
N ALA A 207 -5.67 17.90 26.58
CA ALA A 207 -5.23 18.90 27.56
C ALA A 207 -3.71 18.82 27.80
N ALA A 208 -3.13 17.62 27.88
CA ALA A 208 -1.70 17.40 28.06
C ALA A 208 -0.90 17.85 26.82
N ASP A 209 -1.33 17.44 25.63
CA ASP A 209 -0.67 17.73 24.35
C ASP A 209 -0.70 19.23 23.98
N ALA A 210 -1.42 20.07 24.73
CA ALA A 210 -1.40 21.52 24.58
C ALA A 210 -0.08 22.17 25.04
N ALA A 211 0.76 21.45 25.79
CA ALA A 211 1.84 22.03 26.59
C ALA A 211 3.06 21.10 26.78
N ILE A 212 3.43 20.31 25.77
CA ILE A 212 4.50 19.32 25.86
C ILE A 212 5.90 19.97 25.88
N PRO A 213 6.83 19.51 26.74
CA PRO A 213 8.23 19.95 26.73
C PRO A 213 9.07 19.19 25.68
N LYS A 214 10.13 19.83 25.18
CA LYS A 214 11.27 19.16 24.52
C LYS A 214 12.17 18.51 25.57
N GLU A 215 12.71 17.34 25.26
CA GLU A 215 13.48 16.51 26.22
C GLU A 215 14.70 17.23 26.84
N ASP A 216 15.43 18.01 26.03
CA ASP A 216 16.67 18.68 26.46
C ASP A 216 16.46 20.07 27.07
N SER A 217 15.53 20.82 26.47
CA SER A 217 15.39 22.26 26.60
C SER A 217 14.11 22.68 27.31
N GLY A 218 13.21 21.72 27.59
CA GLY A 218 11.93 21.94 28.22
C GLY A 218 11.00 22.77 27.34
N GLY A 219 10.49 23.87 27.89
CA GLY A 219 9.50 24.70 27.21
C GLY A 219 8.08 24.12 27.28
N SER A 220 7.21 24.59 26.40
CA SER A 220 5.81 24.22 26.34
C SER A 220 5.30 24.45 24.92
N TYR A 221 4.97 23.38 24.21
CA TYR A 221 4.60 23.38 22.80
C TYR A 221 3.24 22.71 22.61
N ASP A 222 2.36 23.36 21.83
CA ASP A 222 1.06 22.80 21.45
C ASP A 222 1.26 21.83 20.28
N VAL A 223 1.09 20.54 20.56
CA VAL A 223 1.26 19.43 19.61
C VAL A 223 -0.02 18.58 19.53
N ARG A 224 -1.19 19.18 19.76
CA ARG A 224 -2.49 18.48 19.82
C ARG A 224 -2.95 17.89 18.49
N GLY A 225 -3.80 16.86 18.57
CA GLY A 225 -4.33 16.13 17.42
C GLY A 225 -3.36 15.08 16.89
N GLY A 226 -3.57 14.64 15.65
CA GLY A 226 -2.94 13.44 15.10
C GLY A 226 -3.64 12.17 15.59
N TRP A 227 -2.99 11.02 15.43
CA TRP A 227 -3.50 9.72 15.84
C TRP A 227 -2.56 9.06 16.85
N TYR A 228 -3.11 8.22 17.72
CA TYR A 228 -2.32 7.26 18.47
C TYR A 228 -1.68 6.25 17.52
N ASP A 229 -0.43 5.89 17.77
CA ASP A 229 0.36 5.09 16.82
C ASP A 229 -0.07 3.62 16.79
N ALA A 230 -0.37 3.05 17.96
CA ALA A 230 -0.70 1.65 18.11
C ALA A 230 -1.75 1.44 19.20
N SER A 231 -2.39 0.27 19.21
CA SER A 231 -3.27 -0.12 20.32
C SER A 231 -2.55 -0.13 21.66
N GLY A 232 -1.27 -0.50 21.67
CA GLY A 232 -0.41 -0.45 22.86
C GLY A 232 0.22 0.91 23.17
N ASP A 233 0.00 1.96 22.38
CA ASP A 233 0.80 3.19 22.46
C ASP A 233 0.00 4.46 22.15
N ILE A 234 -0.09 5.36 23.14
CA ILE A 234 -0.73 6.67 23.00
C ILE A 234 0.25 7.78 22.55
N SER A 235 1.51 7.42 22.31
CA SER A 235 2.49 8.28 21.67
C SER A 235 2.14 8.53 20.20
N LYS A 236 2.79 9.53 19.60
CA LYS A 236 2.48 10.03 18.26
C LYS A 236 3.79 10.33 17.53
N TYR A 237 3.86 9.93 16.27
CA TYR A 237 5.14 9.85 15.57
C TYR A 237 5.04 10.29 14.11
N LEU A 238 6.10 10.90 13.62
CA LEU A 238 6.38 11.09 12.21
C LEU A 238 7.22 9.92 11.69
N SER A 239 8.20 9.47 12.50
CA SER A 239 9.00 8.27 12.30
C SER A 239 9.70 7.84 13.61
N HIS A 240 10.31 6.65 13.63
CA HIS A 240 11.24 6.24 14.69
C HIS A 240 12.28 5.27 14.12
N LEU A 241 13.14 4.68 14.98
CA LEU A 241 14.29 3.84 14.59
C LEU A 241 15.39 4.60 13.83
N SER A 242 15.43 5.93 13.91
CA SER A 242 16.42 6.80 13.26
C SER A 242 17.87 6.39 13.47
N TYR A 243 18.21 5.97 14.70
CA TYR A 243 19.55 5.47 15.05
C TYR A 243 20.01 4.25 14.23
N ALA A 244 19.09 3.52 13.61
CA ALA A 244 19.35 2.40 12.71
C ALA A 244 19.41 2.82 11.22
N ASN A 245 19.12 4.09 10.92
CA ASN A 245 19.21 4.83 9.65
C ASN A 245 18.34 4.33 8.49
N PHE A 246 18.27 3.02 8.28
CA PHE A 246 17.62 2.38 7.12
C PHE A 246 16.29 1.71 7.49
N MET A 247 15.69 2.13 8.62
CA MET A 247 14.58 1.47 9.30
C MET A 247 13.40 2.43 9.59
N ASN A 248 13.48 3.69 9.16
CA ASN A 248 12.50 4.73 9.44
C ASN A 248 11.17 4.51 8.68
N PRO A 249 10.07 4.12 9.36
CA PRO A 249 8.76 4.06 8.71
C PRO A 249 8.16 5.46 8.64
N GLN A 250 7.37 5.73 7.60
CA GLN A 250 6.62 6.97 7.50
C GLN A 250 5.26 6.78 8.20
N GLN A 251 5.02 7.52 9.30
CA GLN A 251 3.90 7.27 10.22
C GLN A 251 2.71 8.23 9.95
N ILE A 252 2.35 9.11 10.90
CA ILE A 252 1.24 10.09 10.75
C ILE A 252 1.26 10.86 9.41
N PRO A 253 2.43 11.32 8.89
CA PRO A 253 2.49 12.03 7.61
C PRO A 253 2.04 11.20 6.41
N LEU A 254 2.39 9.90 6.38
CA LEU A 254 1.98 9.01 5.30
C LEU A 254 0.48 8.74 5.36
N THR A 255 -0.10 8.62 6.57
CA THR A 255 -1.57 8.54 6.76
C THR A 255 -2.28 9.76 6.18
N ALA A 256 -1.83 10.97 6.50
CA ALA A 256 -2.42 12.20 5.99
C ALA A 256 -2.32 12.28 4.44
N TRP A 257 -1.16 11.95 3.87
CA TRP A 257 -0.97 11.92 2.42
C TRP A 257 -1.84 10.85 1.74
N ALA A 258 -1.94 9.64 2.30
CA ALA A 258 -2.72 8.54 1.73
C ALA A 258 -4.23 8.81 1.74
N LEU A 259 -4.76 9.39 2.83
CA LEU A 259 -6.15 9.83 2.91
C LEU A 259 -6.45 10.91 1.86
N ALA A 260 -5.52 11.87 1.67
CA ALA A 260 -5.66 12.89 0.64
C ALA A 260 -5.60 12.31 -0.78
N TRP A 261 -4.68 11.40 -1.03
CA TRP A 261 -4.57 10.69 -2.31
C TRP A 261 -5.87 9.89 -2.64
N VAL A 262 -6.46 9.21 -1.66
CA VAL A 262 -7.75 8.51 -1.83
C VAL A 262 -8.93 9.46 -2.06
N HIS A 263 -8.99 10.59 -1.35
CA HIS A 263 -10.03 11.60 -1.58
C HIS A 263 -10.06 12.07 -3.05
N ASP A 264 -8.88 12.22 -3.65
CA ASP A 264 -8.72 12.70 -5.02
C ASP A 264 -9.03 11.59 -6.04
N GLU A 265 -8.36 10.44 -5.94
CA GLU A 265 -8.45 9.35 -6.93
C GLU A 265 -9.75 8.52 -6.84
N ALA A 266 -10.28 8.31 -5.63
CA ALA A 266 -11.53 7.57 -5.41
C ALA A 266 -12.76 8.48 -5.21
N GLY A 267 -12.64 9.78 -5.50
CA GLY A 267 -13.65 10.79 -5.16
C GLY A 267 -15.09 10.48 -5.60
N GLU A 268 -15.29 9.87 -6.78
CA GLU A 268 -16.64 9.45 -7.23
C GLU A 268 -17.21 8.28 -6.40
N LEU A 269 -16.37 7.30 -6.04
CA LEU A 269 -16.77 6.14 -5.22
C LEU A 269 -17.07 6.55 -3.77
N LEU A 270 -16.23 7.42 -3.22
CA LEU A 270 -16.42 8.01 -1.88
C LEU A 270 -17.70 8.84 -1.83
N ALA A 271 -18.00 9.61 -2.87
CA ALA A 271 -19.25 10.36 -2.97
C ALA A 271 -20.46 9.42 -3.05
N ALA A 272 -20.37 8.31 -3.79
CA ALA A 272 -21.43 7.31 -3.88
C ALA A 272 -21.72 6.59 -2.54
N LYS A 273 -20.71 6.42 -1.66
CA LYS A 273 -20.90 5.93 -0.28
C LYS A 273 -21.19 7.02 0.75
N GLY A 274 -21.17 8.30 0.37
CA GLY A 274 -21.35 9.43 1.30
C GLY A 274 -20.14 9.72 2.21
N LEU A 275 -18.97 9.14 1.92
CA LEU A 275 -17.77 9.21 2.76
C LEU A 275 -16.78 10.30 2.33
N LYS A 276 -16.97 10.96 1.17
CA LYS A 276 -15.98 11.89 0.61
C LYS A 276 -15.58 13.03 1.56
N SER A 277 -16.55 13.65 2.25
CA SER A 277 -16.24 14.71 3.22
C SER A 277 -15.51 14.16 4.44
N GLN A 278 -15.89 12.98 4.93
CA GLN A 278 -15.25 12.34 6.09
C GLN A 278 -13.77 12.02 5.82
N VAL A 279 -13.43 11.53 4.62
CA VAL A 279 -12.02 11.34 4.22
C VAL A 279 -11.27 12.68 4.13
N GLN A 280 -11.93 13.74 3.63
CA GLN A 280 -11.34 15.07 3.59
C GLN A 280 -11.09 15.63 5.00
N GLU A 281 -12.05 15.46 5.91
CA GLU A 281 -11.96 15.86 7.32
C GLU A 281 -10.86 15.11 8.06
N GLU A 282 -10.70 13.81 7.83
CA GLU A 282 -9.64 12.98 8.42
C GLU A 282 -8.25 13.33 7.87
N ALA A 283 -8.13 13.67 6.58
CA ALA A 283 -6.88 14.19 6.01
C ALA A 283 -6.52 15.58 6.58
N LEU A 284 -7.49 16.50 6.69
CA LEU A 284 -7.30 17.82 7.29
C LEU A 284 -6.91 17.73 8.77
N TRP A 285 -7.44 16.76 9.51
CA TRP A 285 -7.02 16.46 10.89
C TRP A 285 -5.53 16.12 10.98
N GLY A 286 -5.03 15.30 10.04
CA GLY A 286 -3.60 15.03 9.89
C GLY A 286 -2.80 16.29 9.57
N ALA A 287 -3.22 17.08 8.57
CA ALA A 287 -2.54 18.32 8.19
C ALA A 287 -2.46 19.34 9.34
N ASP A 288 -3.51 19.47 10.14
CA ASP A 288 -3.53 20.34 11.33
C ASP A 288 -2.47 19.94 12.36
N TYR A 289 -2.28 18.65 12.59
CA TYR A 289 -1.21 18.15 13.46
C TYR A 289 0.17 18.46 12.89
N LEU A 290 0.38 18.22 11.59
CA LEU A 290 1.66 18.51 10.91
C LEU A 290 2.06 19.99 10.98
N VAL A 291 1.10 20.93 10.95
CA VAL A 291 1.39 22.36 11.19
C VAL A 291 1.80 22.63 12.64
N ARG A 292 1.16 21.99 13.63
CA ARG A 292 1.50 22.16 15.05
C ARG A 292 2.89 21.64 15.40
N VAL A 293 3.32 20.54 14.79
CA VAL A 293 4.66 19.97 15.03
C VAL A 293 5.76 20.56 14.15
N LEU A 294 5.46 21.53 13.27
CA LEU A 294 6.48 22.28 12.53
C LEU A 294 7.00 23.43 13.39
N ASP A 295 8.23 23.29 13.88
CA ASP A 295 8.92 24.30 14.67
C ASP A 295 9.03 25.64 13.89
N PRO A 296 9.01 26.80 14.57
CA PRO A 296 9.29 28.09 13.96
C PRO A 296 10.58 28.16 13.13
N ASP A 297 11.64 27.43 13.53
CA ASP A 297 12.91 27.35 12.80
C ASP A 297 12.78 26.63 11.45
N GLY A 298 11.84 25.68 11.34
CA GLY A 298 11.49 25.02 10.07
C GLY A 298 11.67 23.50 10.01
N TYR A 299 12.12 22.84 11.08
CA TYR A 299 12.09 21.37 11.19
C TYR A 299 10.77 20.89 11.81
N PHE A 300 10.38 19.65 11.53
CA PHE A 300 9.27 18.99 12.23
C PHE A 300 9.78 18.26 13.48
N TYR A 301 8.99 18.22 14.54
CA TYR A 301 9.24 17.34 15.69
C TYR A 301 8.97 15.90 15.31
N ILE A 302 9.97 15.02 15.45
CA ILE A 302 9.82 13.62 15.09
C ILE A 302 8.70 12.93 15.88
N ASN A 303 8.71 13.00 17.22
CA ASN A 303 7.73 12.29 18.06
C ASN A 303 7.24 13.11 19.27
N VAL A 304 6.09 12.69 19.79
CA VAL A 304 5.59 12.97 21.14
C VAL A 304 5.47 11.63 21.86
N PHE A 305 6.40 11.33 22.77
CA PHE A 305 6.63 9.96 23.28
C PHE A 305 6.59 9.88 24.81
N ASP A 306 5.99 8.80 25.33
CA ASP A 306 5.71 8.56 26.76
C ASP A 306 6.48 7.37 27.38
N THR A 307 7.47 6.81 26.67
CA THR A 307 8.18 5.57 27.07
C THR A 307 7.28 4.33 27.14
N TRP A 308 6.19 4.30 26.37
CA TRP A 308 5.15 3.26 26.38
C TRP A 308 4.51 3.05 27.76
N THR A 309 4.39 4.13 28.55
CA THR A 309 3.84 4.04 29.91
C THR A 309 2.34 4.27 29.97
N GLY A 310 1.77 4.99 28.99
CA GLY A 310 0.42 5.51 29.04
C GLY A 310 0.24 6.70 30.00
N GLU A 311 1.30 7.15 30.67
CA GLU A 311 1.24 8.22 31.67
C GLU A 311 1.48 9.58 31.00
N LEU A 312 0.48 10.47 31.08
CA LEU A 312 0.48 11.73 30.34
C LEU A 312 1.56 12.72 30.78
N ASP A 313 2.07 12.61 32.01
CA ASP A 313 3.15 13.45 32.54
C ASP A 313 4.55 13.02 32.08
N GLN A 314 4.68 11.84 31.46
CA GLN A 314 5.91 11.36 30.86
C GLN A 314 6.06 11.72 29.38
N ARG A 315 5.10 12.42 28.78
CA ARG A 315 5.12 12.82 27.36
C ARG A 315 6.14 13.94 27.12
N SER A 316 7.06 13.73 26.18
CA SER A 316 8.00 14.77 25.71
C SER A 316 8.21 14.70 24.19
N ILE A 317 8.62 15.83 23.61
CA ILE A 317 9.13 15.90 22.25
C ILE A 317 10.58 15.38 22.26
N CYS A 318 10.79 14.22 21.65
CA CYS A 318 12.07 13.52 21.64
C CYS A 318 12.19 12.58 20.43
N ALA A 319 13.43 12.21 20.08
CA ALA A 319 13.68 10.92 19.46
C ALA A 319 13.83 9.84 20.54
N PHE A 320 13.98 8.58 20.15
CA PHE A 320 14.40 7.52 21.07
C PHE A 320 15.16 6.43 20.34
N ARG A 321 15.82 5.57 21.11
CA ARG A 321 16.48 4.35 20.65
C ARG A 321 16.18 3.19 21.59
N ASP A 322 16.73 2.01 21.23
CA ASP A 322 16.71 0.77 22.02
C ASP A 322 15.32 0.24 22.40
N SER A 323 15.29 -0.93 23.06
CA SER A 323 14.04 -1.65 23.38
C SER A 323 13.40 -1.17 24.68
N GLU A 324 14.12 -0.30 25.40
CA GLU A 324 13.80 0.31 26.67
C GLU A 324 13.26 1.75 26.48
N GLY A 325 13.44 2.34 25.30
CA GLY A 325 12.87 3.63 24.93
C GLY A 325 13.71 4.79 25.44
N THR A 326 15.04 4.66 25.44
CA THR A 326 15.93 5.74 25.86
C THR A 326 15.68 6.99 25.02
N LYS A 327 15.12 8.03 25.65
CA LYS A 327 14.81 9.32 25.02
C LYS A 327 16.06 10.08 24.60
N LEU A 328 15.91 10.82 23.51
CA LEU A 328 16.97 11.51 22.78
C LEU A 328 16.51 12.94 22.42
N TRP A 329 17.45 13.88 22.41
CA TRP A 329 17.21 15.30 22.12
C TRP A 329 17.22 15.61 20.62
N GLU A 330 17.61 14.63 19.82
CA GLU A 330 17.67 14.60 18.36
C GLU A 330 16.25 14.54 17.75
N TYR A 331 15.32 15.41 18.17
CA TYR A 331 13.90 15.41 17.76
C TYR A 331 13.61 16.13 16.44
N GLN A 332 14.62 16.63 15.74
CA GLN A 332 14.46 17.30 14.45
C GLN A 332 14.34 16.25 13.34
N ALA A 333 13.17 16.08 12.74
CA ALA A 333 12.95 15.06 11.71
C ALA A 333 13.64 15.40 10.38
N ALA A 334 14.60 14.57 9.96
CA ALA A 334 15.15 14.51 8.60
C ALA A 334 14.07 14.13 7.55
N PHE A 335 14.42 14.19 6.25
CA PHE A 335 13.55 13.77 5.14
C PHE A 335 13.06 12.34 5.36
N ARG A 336 13.97 11.39 5.69
CA ARG A 336 13.62 10.00 6.01
C ARG A 336 12.76 9.81 7.27
N GLU A 337 12.69 10.80 8.15
CA GLU A 337 12.11 10.66 9.49
C GLU A 337 10.67 11.19 9.54
N GLY A 338 9.95 11.04 8.43
CA GLY A 338 8.62 11.62 8.24
C GLY A 338 8.64 13.09 7.85
N GLY A 339 9.78 13.79 7.89
CA GLY A 339 9.90 15.18 7.45
C GLY A 339 9.51 15.36 5.98
N GLY A 340 9.98 14.48 5.09
CA GLY A 340 9.63 14.52 3.66
C GLY A 340 8.15 14.24 3.41
N MET A 341 7.59 13.21 4.05
CA MET A 341 6.16 12.91 3.93
C MET A 341 5.27 14.00 4.59
N SER A 342 5.76 14.72 5.60
CA SER A 342 5.03 15.84 6.20
C SER A 342 4.84 16.98 5.21
N ILE A 343 5.91 17.34 4.50
CA ILE A 343 5.89 18.32 3.41
C ILE A 343 4.94 17.86 2.29
N ALA A 344 5.04 16.59 1.88
CA ALA A 344 4.18 16.03 0.83
C ALA A 344 2.69 16.09 1.18
N ALA A 345 2.31 15.66 2.39
CA ALA A 345 0.94 15.71 2.88
C ALA A 345 0.39 17.14 2.91
N LEU A 346 1.14 18.07 3.50
CA LEU A 346 0.76 19.48 3.61
C LEU A 346 0.61 20.15 2.23
N ALA A 347 1.56 19.93 1.32
CA ALA A 347 1.50 20.48 -0.04
C ALA A 347 0.30 19.93 -0.83
N ARG A 348 0.03 18.62 -0.74
CA ARG A 348 -1.12 18.00 -1.41
C ARG A 348 -2.45 18.56 -0.88
N ILE A 349 -2.62 18.58 0.44
CA ILE A 349 -3.88 18.99 1.10
C ILE A 349 -4.15 20.49 0.89
N ALA A 350 -3.11 21.33 0.82
CA ALA A 350 -3.24 22.74 0.49
C ALA A 350 -3.94 23.00 -0.86
N SER A 351 -3.77 22.10 -1.85
CA SER A 351 -4.39 22.25 -3.18
C SER A 351 -5.92 22.29 -3.16
N TRP A 352 -6.56 21.70 -2.14
CA TRP A 352 -8.01 21.65 -2.01
C TRP A 352 -8.68 22.99 -1.74
N SER A 353 -7.93 24.01 -1.31
CA SER A 353 -8.47 25.27 -0.78
C SER A 353 -9.45 25.08 0.40
N ALA A 354 -9.38 23.93 1.08
CA ALA A 354 -10.12 23.60 2.29
C ALA A 354 -9.32 23.99 3.56
N SER A 355 -9.94 23.98 4.72
CA SER A 355 -9.30 24.37 5.99
C SER A 355 -9.81 23.52 7.13
N GLY A 356 -8.90 23.07 7.99
CA GLY A 356 -9.20 22.53 9.30
C GLY A 356 -9.10 23.63 10.35
N SER A 357 -8.24 23.41 11.33
CA SER A 357 -7.79 24.42 12.31
C SER A 357 -6.92 25.49 11.67
N PHE A 358 -6.18 25.14 10.62
CA PHE A 358 -5.36 26.04 9.80
C PHE A 358 -5.92 26.14 8.38
N SER A 359 -5.55 27.21 7.68
CA SER A 359 -5.95 27.44 6.29
C SER A 359 -5.08 26.69 5.28
N ALA A 360 -5.60 26.47 4.07
CA ALA A 360 -4.83 25.96 2.93
C ALA A 360 -3.52 26.73 2.68
N GLY A 361 -3.52 28.05 2.88
CA GLY A 361 -2.33 28.88 2.76
C GLY A 361 -1.29 28.63 3.85
N GLU A 362 -1.73 28.30 5.07
CA GLU A 362 -0.82 27.91 6.17
C GLU A 362 -0.26 26.51 5.96
N TYR A 363 -1.05 25.55 5.45
CA TYR A 363 -0.52 24.24 5.04
C TYR A 363 0.58 24.38 3.98
N LEU A 364 0.34 25.20 2.94
CA LEU A 364 1.34 25.42 1.89
C LEU A 364 2.59 26.12 2.44
N ALA A 365 2.44 27.19 3.22
CA ALA A 365 3.57 27.90 3.82
C ALA A 365 4.38 27.01 4.79
N ALA A 366 3.72 26.08 5.49
CA ALA A 366 4.37 25.07 6.33
C ALA A 366 5.18 24.08 5.47
N ALA A 367 4.62 23.59 4.36
CA ALA A 367 5.31 22.70 3.42
C ALA A 367 6.55 23.38 2.78
N GLU A 368 6.39 24.62 2.30
CA GLU A 368 7.49 25.39 1.72
C GLU A 368 8.61 25.68 2.74
N ARG A 369 8.25 26.04 3.99
CA ARG A 369 9.22 26.26 5.07
C ARG A 369 9.97 24.98 5.43
N GLY A 370 9.25 23.87 5.62
CA GLY A 370 9.83 22.56 5.94
C GLY A 370 10.81 22.08 4.86
N PHE A 371 10.45 22.26 3.59
CA PHE A 371 11.32 21.87 2.47
C PHE A 371 12.57 22.75 2.38
N ALA A 372 12.42 24.07 2.44
CA ALA A 372 13.55 25.00 2.39
C ALA A 372 14.53 24.78 3.56
N HIS A 373 14.03 24.37 4.72
CA HIS A 373 14.82 24.01 5.89
C HIS A 373 15.59 22.70 5.69
N LEU A 374 14.91 21.61 5.33
CA LEU A 374 15.57 20.31 5.15
C LEU A 374 16.57 20.31 3.98
N GLN A 375 16.33 21.08 2.91
CA GLN A 375 17.32 21.29 1.85
C GLN A 375 18.68 21.85 2.35
N GLN A 376 18.70 22.52 3.51
CA GLN A 376 19.92 23.06 4.12
C GLN A 376 20.44 22.21 5.28
N HIS A 377 19.55 21.51 6.00
CA HIS A 377 19.86 20.91 7.30
C HIS A 377 19.73 19.38 7.37
N ASN A 378 19.25 18.70 6.32
CA ASN A 378 18.88 17.27 6.40
C ASN A 378 19.96 16.37 7.04
N THR A 379 21.18 16.44 6.51
CA THR A 379 22.31 15.61 6.97
C THR A 379 22.81 15.96 8.37
N SER A 380 22.34 17.04 9.00
CA SER A 380 22.61 17.33 10.41
C SER A 380 21.60 16.69 11.37
N TYR A 381 20.53 16.11 10.85
CA TYR A 381 19.50 15.38 11.59
C TYR A 381 19.62 13.87 11.42
N CYS A 382 20.09 13.40 10.26
CA CYS A 382 20.53 12.03 10.04
C CYS A 382 21.55 11.55 11.11
N ASP A 383 21.25 10.53 11.92
CA ASP A 383 22.18 9.98 12.94
C ASP A 383 23.58 9.62 12.39
N ASP A 384 23.65 9.10 11.16
CA ASP A 384 24.89 8.75 10.45
C ASP A 384 25.51 9.91 9.64
N GLY A 385 24.87 11.07 9.63
CA GLY A 385 25.27 12.25 8.86
C GLY A 385 25.08 12.14 7.35
N LYS A 386 24.28 11.17 6.86
CA LYS A 386 24.14 10.86 5.43
C LYS A 386 22.69 10.69 4.99
N GLU A 387 22.42 11.00 3.74
CA GLU A 387 21.13 10.69 3.09
C GLU A 387 21.15 9.28 2.49
N ASN A 388 20.05 8.56 2.66
CA ASN A 388 19.88 7.20 2.15
C ASN A 388 18.64 7.08 1.24
N VAL A 389 18.31 5.88 0.77
CA VAL A 389 17.16 5.66 -0.14
C VAL A 389 15.83 6.23 0.40
N ILE A 390 15.65 6.27 1.72
CA ILE A 390 14.44 6.76 2.39
C ILE A 390 14.36 8.29 2.28
N ASP A 391 15.48 8.99 2.48
CA ASP A 391 15.58 10.43 2.22
C ASP A 391 15.25 10.74 0.75
N ASP A 392 15.74 9.91 -0.18
CA ASP A 392 15.51 10.13 -1.61
C ASP A 392 14.03 9.98 -2.02
N TYR A 393 13.34 8.90 -1.61
CA TYR A 393 11.93 8.74 -2.00
C TYR A 393 10.97 9.69 -1.26
N THR A 394 11.25 10.04 -0.01
CA THR A 394 10.41 11.00 0.75
C THR A 394 10.61 12.43 0.27
N ALA A 395 11.85 12.84 -0.04
CA ALA A 395 12.13 14.15 -0.64
C ALA A 395 11.64 14.24 -2.09
N LEU A 396 11.64 13.14 -2.85
CA LEU A 396 11.01 13.09 -4.18
C LEU A 396 9.50 13.35 -4.10
N MET A 397 8.82 12.70 -3.14
CA MET A 397 7.39 12.91 -2.90
C MET A 397 7.11 14.37 -2.49
N ALA A 398 7.89 14.90 -1.54
CA ALA A 398 7.80 16.29 -1.07
C ALA A 398 7.94 17.31 -2.21
N ALA A 399 8.98 17.16 -3.04
CA ALA A 399 9.25 18.04 -4.16
C ALA A 399 8.16 17.94 -5.26
N SER A 400 7.65 16.73 -5.53
CA SER A 400 6.62 16.51 -6.54
C SER A 400 5.28 17.13 -6.13
N GLU A 401 4.86 16.99 -4.86
CA GLU A 401 3.63 17.62 -4.37
C GLU A 401 3.76 19.15 -4.25
N LEU A 402 4.93 19.67 -3.84
CA LEU A 402 5.20 21.11 -3.85
C LEU A 402 5.17 21.70 -5.27
N PHE A 403 5.74 20.99 -6.26
CA PHE A 403 5.63 21.43 -7.65
C PHE A 403 4.17 21.39 -8.14
N ALA A 404 3.42 20.33 -7.84
CA ALA A 404 1.99 20.25 -8.18
C ALA A 404 1.18 21.40 -7.58
N ALA A 405 1.45 21.77 -6.32
CA ALA A 405 0.73 22.84 -5.61
C ALA A 405 1.11 24.27 -6.04
N THR A 406 2.34 24.49 -6.52
CA THR A 406 2.90 25.85 -6.71
C THR A 406 3.36 26.19 -8.12
N GLN A 407 3.67 25.18 -8.93
CA GLN A 407 4.30 25.31 -10.26
C GLN A 407 5.64 26.08 -10.26
N LYS A 408 6.38 26.10 -9.14
CA LYS A 408 7.73 26.70 -9.07
C LYS A 408 8.81 25.72 -9.56
N ASP A 409 9.58 26.12 -10.57
CA ASP A 409 10.64 25.32 -11.20
C ASP A 409 11.70 24.77 -10.22
N GLU A 410 11.92 25.42 -9.07
CA GLU A 410 12.85 24.96 -8.03
C GLU A 410 12.44 23.58 -7.46
N TYR A 411 11.14 23.32 -7.31
CA TYR A 411 10.64 22.05 -6.81
C TYR A 411 10.71 20.95 -7.86
N LEU A 412 10.44 21.24 -9.14
CA LEU A 412 10.64 20.28 -10.22
C LEU A 412 12.13 19.93 -10.39
N THR A 413 13.02 20.93 -10.24
CA THR A 413 14.47 20.72 -10.27
C THR A 413 14.94 19.82 -9.11
N ALA A 414 14.39 20.03 -7.91
CA ALA A 414 14.67 19.16 -6.76
C ALA A 414 14.11 17.75 -6.96
N ALA A 415 12.90 17.61 -7.53
CA ALA A 415 12.30 16.32 -7.84
C ALA A 415 13.13 15.53 -8.86
N ARG A 416 13.61 16.17 -9.95
CA ARG A 416 14.56 15.58 -10.91
C ARG A 416 15.82 15.04 -10.24
N SER A 417 16.41 15.84 -9.33
CA SER A 417 17.59 15.42 -8.55
C SER A 417 17.32 14.15 -7.73
N ARG A 418 16.19 14.11 -7.00
CA ARG A 418 15.80 12.97 -6.16
C ARG A 418 15.40 11.73 -6.98
N ALA A 419 14.72 11.90 -8.11
CA ALA A 419 14.41 10.81 -9.04
C ALA A 419 15.70 10.19 -9.61
N SER A 420 16.68 11.02 -10.01
CA SER A 420 17.97 10.52 -10.49
C SER A 420 18.80 9.86 -9.38
N ALA A 421 18.75 10.35 -8.15
CA ALA A 421 19.38 9.71 -6.99
C ALA A 421 18.77 8.31 -6.74
N LEU A 422 17.45 8.21 -6.67
CA LEU A 422 16.73 6.95 -6.48
C LEU A 422 17.00 5.94 -7.61
N ARG A 423 17.00 6.40 -8.88
CA ARG A 423 17.44 5.60 -10.04
C ARG A 423 18.87 5.08 -9.89
N SER A 424 19.80 5.90 -9.39
CA SER A 424 21.20 5.51 -9.20
C SER A 424 21.40 4.42 -8.14
N ARG A 425 20.46 4.28 -7.20
CA ARG A 425 20.43 3.20 -6.21
C ARG A 425 19.83 1.89 -6.74
N LEU A 426 19.29 1.85 -7.96
CA LEU A 426 18.72 0.62 -8.51
C LEU A 426 19.82 -0.38 -8.90
N HIS A 427 19.92 -1.49 -8.17
CA HIS A 427 20.86 -2.56 -8.45
C HIS A 427 20.60 -3.20 -9.83
N SER A 428 21.59 -3.91 -10.39
CA SER A 428 21.44 -4.60 -11.68
C SER A 428 20.30 -5.63 -11.67
N ALA A 429 20.05 -6.26 -10.52
CA ALA A 429 18.94 -7.19 -10.28
C ALA A 429 17.61 -6.51 -9.91
N GLY A 430 17.48 -5.19 -10.03
CA GLY A 430 16.22 -4.45 -9.88
C GLY A 430 15.75 -4.14 -8.44
N TYR A 431 16.43 -4.61 -7.40
CA TYR A 431 16.21 -4.10 -6.03
C TYR A 431 16.92 -2.75 -5.82
N PHE A 432 16.38 -1.89 -4.95
CA PHE A 432 17.08 -0.66 -4.54
C PHE A 432 18.15 -0.95 -3.48
N ILE A 433 19.28 -0.27 -3.55
CA ILE A 433 20.30 -0.23 -2.50
C ILE A 433 19.91 0.86 -1.50
N ALA A 434 19.95 0.56 -0.20
CA ALA A 434 19.58 1.49 0.86
C ALA A 434 20.67 2.54 1.11
N ASP A 435 21.93 2.10 1.17
CA ASP A 435 23.10 2.91 1.52
C ASP A 435 23.89 3.39 0.27
N ASP A 436 25.10 3.90 0.49
CA ASP A 436 26.08 4.22 -0.57
C ASP A 436 26.92 2.99 -0.99
N GLY A 437 26.50 1.79 -0.59
CA GLY A 437 27.32 0.58 -0.59
C GLY A 437 26.62 -0.60 -1.28
N SER A 438 26.15 -1.55 -0.48
CA SER A 438 25.51 -2.78 -0.98
C SER A 438 24.42 -3.31 -0.06
N ARG A 439 23.94 -2.53 0.92
CA ARG A 439 22.81 -2.92 1.77
C ARG A 439 21.53 -2.89 0.90
N PRO A 440 20.80 -3.99 0.71
CA PRO A 440 19.52 -3.94 0.01
C PRO A 440 18.53 -3.08 0.80
N PHE A 441 17.66 -2.36 0.10
CA PHE A 441 16.46 -1.77 0.68
C PHE A 441 15.40 -2.85 0.84
N TRP A 442 15.16 -3.18 2.10
CA TRP A 442 14.02 -3.94 2.59
C TRP A 442 13.38 -3.08 3.68
N HIS A 443 12.05 -3.13 3.81
CA HIS A 443 11.36 -2.32 4.80
C HIS A 443 10.03 -2.93 5.21
N ALA A 444 9.71 -2.91 6.51
CA ALA A 444 8.56 -3.60 7.09
C ALA A 444 7.22 -2.83 6.96
N ALA A 445 7.28 -1.54 6.58
CA ALA A 445 6.11 -0.67 6.49
C ALA A 445 5.78 -0.21 5.05
N ASP A 446 6.77 0.24 4.29
CA ASP A 446 6.53 1.13 3.14
C ASP A 446 7.51 0.86 1.98
N ALA A 447 7.94 -0.40 1.81
CA ALA A 447 8.86 -0.82 0.74
C ALA A 447 8.36 -0.51 -0.69
N GLY A 448 7.07 -0.26 -0.89
CA GLY A 448 6.53 0.22 -2.16
C GLY A 448 6.68 1.72 -2.44
N LEU A 449 7.02 2.55 -1.44
CA LEU A 449 7.12 4.01 -1.63
C LEU A 449 8.12 4.49 -2.70
N PRO A 450 9.27 3.85 -2.95
CA PRO A 450 10.13 4.20 -4.09
C PRO A 450 9.37 4.26 -5.42
N VAL A 451 8.51 3.28 -5.70
CA VAL A 451 7.67 3.25 -6.90
C VAL A 451 6.59 4.33 -6.85
N VAL A 452 5.89 4.48 -5.72
CA VAL A 452 4.81 5.47 -5.59
C VAL A 452 5.35 6.91 -5.77
N ALA A 453 6.54 7.20 -5.25
CA ALA A 453 7.22 8.49 -5.42
C ALA A 453 7.67 8.72 -6.88
N LEU A 454 8.24 7.71 -7.55
CA LEU A 454 8.61 7.79 -8.97
C LEU A 454 7.39 7.97 -9.89
N VAL A 455 6.27 7.29 -9.60
CA VAL A 455 5.00 7.48 -10.31
C VAL A 455 4.48 8.90 -10.09
N ARG A 456 4.44 9.39 -8.84
CA ARG A 456 3.97 10.75 -8.54
C ARG A 456 4.83 11.83 -9.21
N TYR A 457 6.13 11.61 -9.29
CA TYR A 457 7.05 12.45 -10.07
C TYR A 457 6.74 12.39 -11.57
N ALA A 458 6.55 11.20 -12.15
CA ALA A 458 6.23 11.02 -13.57
C ALA A 458 4.84 11.55 -13.98
N GLU A 459 3.96 11.86 -13.03
CA GLU A 459 2.69 12.59 -13.26
C GLU A 459 2.90 14.10 -13.43
N VAL A 460 3.92 14.67 -12.78
CA VAL A 460 4.18 16.12 -12.76
C VAL A 460 5.36 16.54 -13.64
N GLU A 461 6.23 15.59 -14.02
CA GLU A 461 7.34 15.83 -14.93
C GLU A 461 6.87 16.17 -16.35
N THR A 462 7.46 17.24 -16.90
CA THR A 462 7.14 17.83 -18.21
C THR A 462 8.16 17.45 -19.29
N ASP A 463 9.37 17.05 -18.90
CA ASP A 463 10.38 16.51 -19.81
C ASP A 463 10.15 15.02 -20.10
N ALA A 464 10.13 14.66 -21.39
CA ALA A 464 9.79 13.31 -21.82
C ALA A 464 10.91 12.27 -21.56
N GLU A 465 12.17 12.70 -21.46
CA GLU A 465 13.29 11.80 -21.15
C GLU A 465 13.35 11.53 -19.65
N GLU A 466 13.21 12.57 -18.81
CA GLU A 466 13.18 12.38 -17.35
C GLU A 466 11.94 11.62 -16.87
N ARG A 467 10.78 11.84 -17.50
CA ARG A 467 9.57 11.06 -17.26
C ARG A 467 9.77 9.59 -17.64
N ARG A 468 10.44 9.29 -18.76
CA ARG A 468 10.79 7.92 -19.16
C ARG A 468 11.76 7.29 -18.17
N ASN A 469 12.84 7.98 -17.81
CA ASN A 469 13.83 7.52 -16.83
C ASN A 469 13.21 7.05 -15.51
N ALA A 470 12.17 7.74 -15.03
CA ALA A 470 11.42 7.32 -13.84
C ALA A 470 10.59 6.06 -14.07
N LEU A 471 9.89 5.96 -15.21
CA LEU A 471 9.05 4.80 -15.53
C LEU A 471 9.88 3.54 -15.85
N ASP A 472 11.01 3.65 -16.55
CA ASP A 472 11.98 2.56 -16.75
C ASP A 472 12.54 2.06 -15.40
N THR A 473 12.69 2.95 -14.42
CA THR A 473 13.13 2.60 -13.05
C THR A 473 12.01 1.86 -12.29
N VAL A 474 10.75 2.26 -12.48
CA VAL A 474 9.57 1.58 -11.94
C VAL A 474 9.42 0.18 -12.54
N GLU A 475 9.42 0.06 -13.87
CA GLU A 475 9.27 -1.22 -14.58
C GLU A 475 10.30 -2.25 -14.08
N ARG A 476 11.59 -1.90 -14.13
CA ARG A 476 12.69 -2.78 -13.66
C ARG A 476 12.58 -3.18 -12.19
N HIS A 477 11.94 -2.37 -11.35
CA HIS A 477 11.67 -2.74 -9.96
C HIS A 477 10.47 -3.67 -9.83
N LEU A 478 9.42 -3.47 -10.63
CA LEU A 478 8.25 -4.36 -10.65
C LEU A 478 8.61 -5.74 -11.18
N ASP A 479 9.40 -5.83 -12.25
CA ASP A 479 9.93 -7.10 -12.77
C ASP A 479 10.71 -7.85 -11.68
N TYR A 480 11.60 -7.14 -10.98
CA TYR A 480 12.32 -7.68 -9.83
C TYR A 480 11.38 -8.23 -8.74
N LEU A 481 10.30 -7.52 -8.40
CA LEU A 481 9.34 -7.97 -7.39
C LEU A 481 8.63 -9.28 -7.81
N LEU A 482 8.35 -9.46 -9.11
CA LEU A 482 7.77 -10.69 -9.66
C LEU A 482 8.80 -11.84 -9.66
N ASP A 483 10.02 -11.58 -10.13
CA ASP A 483 11.13 -12.54 -10.19
C ASP A 483 11.50 -13.06 -8.80
N VAL A 484 11.76 -12.15 -7.85
CA VAL A 484 12.15 -12.55 -6.48
C VAL A 484 11.01 -13.29 -5.77
N THR A 485 9.75 -12.95 -6.06
CA THR A 485 8.58 -13.61 -5.43
C THR A 485 8.34 -15.01 -5.97
N SER A 486 8.79 -15.30 -7.20
CA SER A 486 8.66 -16.60 -7.87
C SER A 486 9.93 -17.47 -7.89
N GLU A 487 11.07 -16.97 -7.40
CA GLU A 487 12.36 -17.69 -7.29
C GLU A 487 12.26 -19.06 -6.58
N VAL A 488 11.33 -19.21 -5.64
CA VAL A 488 11.10 -20.43 -4.85
C VAL A 488 9.60 -20.76 -4.82
N THR A 489 9.26 -22.01 -4.49
CA THR A 489 7.86 -22.39 -4.22
C THR A 489 7.23 -21.42 -3.22
N ASN A 490 6.18 -20.72 -3.64
CA ASN A 490 5.54 -19.67 -2.85
C ASN A 490 4.01 -19.76 -2.98
N PRO A 491 3.35 -20.67 -2.22
CA PRO A 491 1.94 -20.99 -2.42
C PRO A 491 0.99 -19.80 -2.24
N TYR A 492 1.38 -18.87 -1.36
CA TYR A 492 0.59 -17.70 -1.01
C TYR A 492 0.91 -16.47 -1.85
N GLY A 493 1.91 -16.54 -2.74
CA GLY A 493 2.40 -15.37 -3.49
C GLY A 493 3.02 -14.28 -2.62
N TYR A 494 3.43 -14.60 -1.38
CA TYR A 494 3.94 -13.62 -0.41
C TYR A 494 5.17 -12.91 -0.98
N ALA A 495 5.13 -11.57 -1.03
CA ALA A 495 6.19 -10.75 -1.61
C ALA A 495 7.55 -11.03 -0.96
N ARG A 496 8.50 -11.54 -1.74
CA ARG A 496 9.89 -11.78 -1.27
C ARG A 496 10.76 -10.53 -1.50
N GLN A 497 11.97 -10.54 -0.95
CA GLN A 497 12.87 -9.39 -0.94
C GLN A 497 14.34 -9.80 -0.74
N HIS A 498 15.28 -9.00 -1.26
CA HIS A 498 16.68 -9.07 -0.86
C HIS A 498 16.86 -8.46 0.52
N VAL A 499 17.58 -9.15 1.40
CA VAL A 499 17.90 -8.75 2.78
C VAL A 499 19.40 -8.91 3.02
N ASN A 500 19.93 -8.21 4.03
CA ASN A 500 21.29 -8.42 4.53
C ASN A 500 21.20 -9.06 5.92
N THR A 501 21.82 -10.23 6.11
CA THR A 501 21.63 -11.09 7.29
C THR A 501 22.64 -12.23 7.25
N GLY A 502 23.09 -12.73 8.41
CA GLY A 502 24.09 -13.80 8.47
C GLY A 502 25.44 -13.45 7.81
N GLY A 503 25.73 -12.15 7.63
CA GLY A 503 26.94 -11.64 7.00
C GLY A 503 26.92 -11.52 5.47
N GLY A 504 25.75 -11.60 4.82
CA GLY A 504 25.66 -11.40 3.37
C GLY A 504 24.26 -11.06 2.85
N VAL A 505 24.22 -10.67 1.58
CA VAL A 505 22.96 -10.44 0.86
C VAL A 505 22.36 -11.77 0.40
N ARG A 506 21.09 -12.02 0.73
CA ARG A 506 20.30 -13.16 0.25
C ARG A 506 18.84 -12.76 0.03
N THR A 507 18.08 -13.59 -0.68
CA THR A 507 16.63 -13.43 -0.80
C THR A 507 15.93 -14.07 0.39
N SER A 508 14.86 -13.44 0.88
CA SER A 508 14.05 -13.88 2.01
C SER A 508 12.56 -13.61 1.75
N PHE A 509 11.69 -14.28 2.49
CA PHE A 509 10.30 -13.86 2.65
C PHE A 509 10.26 -12.61 3.53
N PHE A 510 10.67 -12.77 4.79
CA PHE A 510 10.57 -11.74 5.83
C PHE A 510 11.85 -10.90 5.98
N ILE A 511 11.71 -9.74 6.62
CA ILE A 511 12.81 -8.90 7.08
C ILE A 511 13.75 -9.69 8.04
N PRO A 512 15.04 -9.34 8.10
CA PRO A 512 15.98 -9.99 9.01
C PRO A 512 15.79 -9.52 10.45
N HIS A 513 15.84 -10.44 11.41
CA HIS A 513 15.82 -10.08 12.83
C HIS A 513 17.19 -9.57 13.32
N ASP A 514 18.29 -9.93 12.62
CA ASP A 514 19.66 -9.48 12.86
C ASP A 514 19.97 -8.16 12.11
N ASN A 515 19.20 -7.11 12.41
CA ASN A 515 19.31 -5.79 11.78
C ASN A 515 19.89 -4.71 12.72
N GLU A 516 20.12 -3.52 12.17
CA GLU A 516 20.81 -2.39 12.81
C GLU A 516 20.14 -1.87 14.09
N THR A 517 18.85 -2.17 14.32
CA THR A 517 18.17 -1.80 15.57
C THR A 517 18.63 -2.66 16.76
N GLY A 518 19.07 -3.90 16.50
CA GLY A 518 19.41 -4.91 17.51
C GLY A 518 18.21 -5.56 18.23
N TYR A 519 16.96 -5.15 17.94
CA TYR A 519 15.77 -5.72 18.59
C TYR A 519 14.49 -5.73 17.73
N TRP A 520 14.36 -4.79 16.78
CA TRP A 520 13.10 -4.50 16.14
C TRP A 520 12.88 -5.37 14.90
N TRP A 521 11.79 -6.12 14.93
CA TRP A 521 11.21 -6.81 13.78
C TRP A 521 9.76 -7.18 14.12
N GLN A 522 8.92 -7.20 13.09
CA GLN A 522 7.50 -7.42 13.24
C GLN A 522 6.88 -7.92 11.94
N GLY A 523 5.59 -8.26 11.98
CA GLY A 523 4.85 -8.60 10.78
C GLY A 523 4.72 -7.42 9.81
N GLU A 524 4.52 -7.76 8.53
CA GLU A 524 4.76 -6.86 7.40
C GLU A 524 3.48 -6.40 6.67
N SER A 525 2.29 -6.43 7.31
CA SER A 525 1.01 -6.06 6.66
C SER A 525 1.03 -4.69 5.96
N ALA A 526 1.71 -3.68 6.51
CA ALA A 526 1.86 -2.39 5.83
C ALA A 526 2.75 -2.50 4.58
N ARG A 527 3.91 -3.15 4.68
CA ARG A 527 4.79 -3.41 3.52
C ARG A 527 4.01 -4.10 2.41
N LEU A 528 3.27 -5.15 2.73
CA LEU A 528 2.45 -5.90 1.77
C LEU A 528 1.47 -4.98 1.02
N GLY A 529 0.77 -4.09 1.71
CA GLY A 529 -0.13 -3.15 1.04
C GLY A 529 0.57 -2.02 0.28
N SER A 530 1.73 -1.57 0.76
CA SER A 530 2.56 -0.61 0.03
C SER A 530 3.04 -1.22 -1.31
N LEU A 531 3.41 -2.51 -1.31
CA LEU A 531 3.86 -3.25 -2.49
C LEU A 531 2.71 -3.55 -3.46
N ALA A 532 1.53 -3.90 -2.97
CA ALA A 532 0.33 -4.03 -3.80
C ALA A 532 -0.10 -2.69 -4.44
N THR A 533 0.01 -1.58 -3.68
CA THR A 533 -0.19 -0.23 -4.20
C THR A 533 0.85 0.11 -5.29
N ALA A 534 2.13 -0.17 -5.04
CA ALA A 534 3.22 0.04 -5.98
C ALA A 534 3.05 -0.76 -7.30
N ALA A 535 2.76 -2.06 -7.21
CA ALA A 535 2.59 -2.92 -8.39
C ALA A 535 1.46 -2.45 -9.30
N LEU A 536 0.35 -2.01 -8.73
CA LEU A 536 -0.82 -1.58 -9.50
C LEU A 536 -0.71 -0.12 -9.98
N LEU A 537 -0.13 0.80 -9.21
CA LEU A 537 0.12 2.18 -9.66
C LEU A 537 1.24 2.23 -10.70
N GLY A 538 2.39 1.61 -10.41
CA GLY A 538 3.53 1.53 -11.31
C GLY A 538 3.18 0.79 -12.60
N GLY A 539 2.53 -0.38 -12.50
CA GLY A 539 2.12 -1.17 -13.67
C GLY A 539 1.19 -0.40 -14.61
N ARG A 540 0.24 0.38 -14.07
CA ARG A 540 -0.60 1.27 -14.87
C ARG A 540 0.17 2.45 -15.48
N ALA A 541 1.14 3.02 -14.76
CA ALA A 541 1.93 4.15 -15.23
C ALA A 541 2.83 3.75 -16.40
N VAL A 542 3.51 2.60 -16.29
CA VAL A 542 4.34 1.98 -17.34
C VAL A 542 3.48 1.66 -18.56
N ALA A 543 2.43 0.84 -18.42
CA ALA A 543 1.56 0.45 -19.54
C ALA A 543 0.95 1.66 -20.28
N SER A 544 0.60 2.73 -19.56
CA SER A 544 0.09 3.97 -20.16
C SER A 544 1.15 4.76 -20.95
N ALA A 545 2.44 4.62 -20.62
CA ALA A 545 3.53 5.20 -21.40
C ALA A 545 3.84 4.39 -22.67
N ASP A 546 3.65 3.07 -22.64
CA ASP A 546 3.82 2.17 -23.79
C ASP A 546 2.64 2.21 -24.79
N GLY A 547 1.60 3.00 -24.50
CA GLY A 547 0.41 3.13 -25.34
C GLY A 547 -0.68 2.09 -25.07
N CYS A 548 -0.58 1.33 -23.98
CA CYS A 548 -1.57 0.36 -23.52
C CYS A 548 -2.32 0.94 -22.29
N PRO A 549 -3.38 1.74 -22.49
CA PRO A 549 -3.89 2.65 -21.46
C PRO A 549 -4.38 1.94 -20.19
N GLY A 550 -3.74 2.29 -19.06
CA GLY A 550 -4.34 2.24 -17.73
C GLY A 550 -4.59 0.86 -17.10
N LYS A 551 -4.01 -0.23 -17.60
CA LYS A 551 -4.16 -1.58 -17.01
C LYS A 551 -2.78 -2.20 -16.74
N ALA A 552 -2.51 -2.50 -15.47
CA ALA A 552 -1.34 -3.27 -15.05
C ALA A 552 -1.46 -4.73 -15.57
N SER A 553 -0.33 -5.44 -15.69
CA SER A 553 -0.31 -6.82 -16.20
C SER A 553 -1.05 -7.80 -15.28
N ARG A 554 -1.41 -8.99 -15.78
CA ARG A 554 -2.06 -10.04 -14.97
C ARG A 554 -1.19 -10.46 -13.79
N GLU A 555 0.11 -10.50 -14.01
CA GLU A 555 1.15 -10.85 -13.02
C GLU A 555 1.24 -9.77 -11.94
N GLN A 556 1.30 -8.49 -12.32
CA GLN A 556 1.30 -7.35 -11.40
C GLN A 556 0.00 -7.28 -10.57
N VAL A 557 -1.15 -7.51 -11.20
CA VAL A 557 -2.45 -7.57 -10.51
C VAL A 557 -2.51 -8.76 -9.56
N THR A 558 -2.02 -9.93 -9.98
CA THR A 558 -2.00 -11.14 -9.15
C THR A 558 -1.10 -10.97 -7.93
N TYR A 559 0.11 -10.44 -8.12
CA TYR A 559 1.04 -10.08 -7.05
C TYR A 559 0.39 -9.14 -6.03
N ALA A 560 -0.31 -8.11 -6.48
CA ALA A 560 -0.97 -7.17 -5.57
C ALA A 560 -2.16 -7.81 -4.81
N ILE A 561 -2.94 -8.65 -5.47
CA ILE A 561 -4.06 -9.37 -4.83
C ILE A 561 -3.58 -10.41 -3.83
N ASP A 562 -2.49 -11.13 -4.10
CA ASP A 562 -1.93 -12.10 -3.13
C ASP A 562 -1.55 -11.45 -1.79
N GLN A 563 -0.98 -10.23 -1.84
CA GLN A 563 -0.62 -9.48 -0.64
C GLN A 563 -1.85 -9.07 0.18
N ILE A 564 -2.97 -8.78 -0.48
CA ILE A 564 -4.26 -8.48 0.17
C ILE A 564 -4.93 -9.74 0.71
N ASP A 565 -4.95 -10.80 -0.09
CA ASP A 565 -5.49 -12.09 0.31
C ASP A 565 -4.76 -12.59 1.57
N TRP A 566 -3.43 -12.41 1.65
CA TRP A 566 -2.64 -12.70 2.86
C TRP A 566 -3.11 -11.92 4.08
N ILE A 567 -3.35 -10.61 3.93
CA ILE A 567 -3.88 -9.75 4.99
C ILE A 567 -5.28 -10.20 5.42
N LEU A 568 -6.10 -10.65 4.47
CA LEU A 568 -7.48 -11.09 4.65
C LEU A 568 -7.62 -12.61 4.82
N GLY A 569 -6.61 -13.30 5.37
CA GLY A 569 -6.75 -14.67 5.85
C GLY A 569 -6.30 -15.81 4.92
N LYS A 570 -5.93 -15.53 3.66
CA LYS A 570 -5.23 -16.48 2.77
C LYS A 570 -3.76 -16.60 3.17
N ASN A 571 -3.53 -17.09 4.38
CA ASN A 571 -2.20 -17.31 4.96
C ASN A 571 -2.19 -18.64 5.75
N PRO A 572 -1.02 -19.17 6.16
CA PRO A 572 -0.94 -20.46 6.85
C PRO A 572 -1.82 -20.58 8.10
N LEU A 573 -2.04 -19.46 8.80
CA LEU A 573 -2.74 -19.40 10.08
C LEU A 573 -4.27 -19.24 9.96
N ASP A 574 -4.81 -19.13 8.74
CA ASP A 574 -6.24 -18.84 8.48
C ASP A 574 -6.74 -17.64 9.30
N MET A 575 -5.97 -16.55 9.35
CA MET A 575 -6.22 -15.41 10.24
C MET A 575 -6.32 -14.11 9.44
N SER A 576 -7.46 -13.43 9.50
CA SER A 576 -7.58 -12.07 8.97
C SER A 576 -6.96 -11.06 9.93
N PHE A 577 -6.02 -10.26 9.42
CA PHE A 577 -5.37 -9.19 10.16
C PHE A 577 -6.18 -7.89 10.16
N LEU A 578 -7.23 -7.76 9.34
CA LEU A 578 -8.18 -6.66 9.38
C LEU A 578 -9.28 -6.97 10.42
N GLN A 579 -9.24 -6.26 11.54
CA GLN A 579 -10.21 -6.40 12.63
C GLN A 579 -11.64 -6.12 12.13
N GLY A 580 -12.58 -7.00 12.48
CA GLY A 580 -13.99 -6.92 12.07
C GLY A 580 -14.32 -7.56 10.71
N THR A 581 -13.33 -7.81 9.84
CA THR A 581 -13.54 -8.45 8.53
C THR A 581 -12.89 -9.84 8.47
N GLY A 582 -13.70 -10.89 8.39
CA GLY A 582 -13.23 -12.27 8.29
C GLY A 582 -13.28 -13.02 9.62
N ARG A 583 -12.27 -13.86 9.90
CA ARG A 583 -12.24 -14.73 11.09
C ARG A 583 -10.83 -14.93 11.67
N ASN A 584 -10.80 -15.57 12.84
CA ASN A 584 -9.58 -15.91 13.59
C ASN A 584 -8.64 -14.73 13.82
N HIS A 585 -9.18 -13.54 14.07
CA HIS A 585 -8.40 -12.33 14.31
C HIS A 585 -7.34 -12.54 15.42
N PRO A 586 -6.21 -11.81 15.36
CA PRO A 586 -5.24 -11.78 16.43
C PRO A 586 -5.89 -11.48 17.79
N PRO A 587 -5.41 -12.06 18.90
CA PRO A 587 -5.92 -11.73 20.22
C PRO A 587 -5.73 -10.25 20.53
N ALA A 588 -6.73 -9.62 21.15
CA ALA A 588 -6.67 -8.23 21.56
C ALA A 588 -5.43 -7.95 22.42
N TYR A 589 -4.64 -6.94 22.03
CA TYR A 589 -3.42 -6.58 22.72
C TYR A 589 -3.71 -5.88 24.07
N CYS A 590 -2.93 -6.21 25.10
CA CYS A 590 -2.95 -5.53 26.39
C CYS A 590 -2.50 -4.08 26.22
N SER A 591 -3.46 -3.17 26.22
CA SER A 591 -3.34 -1.81 25.71
C SER A 591 -3.63 -0.79 26.80
N HIS A 592 -2.87 0.31 26.83
CA HIS A 592 -3.15 1.44 27.72
C HIS A 592 -4.52 2.06 27.40
N LYS A 593 -4.91 2.07 26.10
CA LYS A 593 -6.29 2.30 25.64
C LYS A 593 -6.95 0.98 25.23
N ALA A 594 -7.58 0.30 26.19
CA ALA A 594 -8.23 -1.01 26.01
C ALA A 594 -9.21 -1.10 24.82
N GLN A 595 -9.80 0.02 24.38
CA GLN A 595 -10.73 0.08 23.26
C GLN A 595 -10.02 0.04 21.89
N HIS A 596 -8.77 0.51 21.80
CA HIS A 596 -8.05 0.66 20.53
C HIS A 596 -7.59 -0.68 19.94
N SER A 597 -7.39 -1.71 20.78
CA SER A 597 -7.09 -3.08 20.31
C SER A 597 -8.32 -3.82 19.78
N THR A 598 -9.52 -3.23 19.92
CA THR A 598 -10.81 -3.82 19.49
C THR A 598 -11.56 -2.96 18.47
N LEU A 599 -10.95 -1.91 17.92
CA LEU A 599 -11.56 -1.11 16.85
C LEU A 599 -11.55 -1.90 15.54
N ASP A 600 -12.74 -2.14 14.99
CA ASP A 600 -12.90 -2.67 13.63
C ASP A 600 -12.28 -1.70 12.60
N GLY A 601 -11.78 -2.24 11.49
CA GLY A 601 -11.00 -1.50 10.50
C GLY A 601 -9.50 -1.40 10.78
N GLY A 602 -9.07 -1.65 12.03
CA GLY A 602 -7.65 -1.70 12.37
C GLY A 602 -6.96 -2.92 11.75
N ILE A 603 -5.76 -2.72 11.19
CA ILE A 603 -4.95 -3.82 10.63
C ILE A 603 -3.82 -4.16 11.59
N SER A 604 -3.64 -5.44 11.90
CA SER A 604 -2.53 -5.93 12.72
C SER A 604 -1.24 -6.15 11.91
N ASN A 605 -0.09 -6.21 12.59
CA ASN A 605 1.20 -6.46 11.94
C ASN A 605 1.25 -7.70 11.04
N GLY A 606 0.62 -8.80 11.45
CA GLY A 606 0.71 -10.07 10.73
C GLY A 606 1.91 -10.95 11.13
N ILE A 607 2.30 -11.83 10.21
CA ILE A 607 3.24 -12.95 10.39
C ILE A 607 4.70 -12.52 10.14
N THR A 608 5.63 -13.21 10.82
CA THR A 608 7.10 -13.04 10.74
C THR A 608 7.80 -14.35 10.42
N GLY A 609 9.11 -14.30 10.16
CA GLY A 609 9.98 -15.48 10.28
C GLY A 609 10.00 -16.01 11.73
N SER A 610 10.40 -17.28 11.91
CA SER A 610 10.57 -17.88 13.24
C SER A 610 11.96 -17.59 13.83
N GLU A 611 12.99 -17.63 13.00
CA GLU A 611 14.40 -17.33 13.30
C GLU A 611 15.05 -16.69 12.06
N THR A 612 16.30 -16.21 12.18
CA THR A 612 17.14 -15.68 11.07
C THR A 612 17.90 -16.77 10.32
#